data_AF-A0A6A3A9P1-F1
#
_entry.id   AF-A0A6A3A9P1-F1
#
_cell.length_a   1.000
_cell.length_b   1.000
_cell.length_c   1.000
_cell.angle_alpha   90.00
_cell.angle_beta   90.00
_cell.angle_gamma   90.00
#
_symmetry.space_group_name_H-M   'P 1'
#
loop_
_entity.id
_entity.type
_entity.pdbx_description
1 polymer ?
#
loop_
_entity_poly.entity_id
_entity_poly.type
_entity_poly.pdbx_seq_one_letter_code
_entity_poly.pdbx_strand_id
1 'polypeptide(L)'
;MAPPTPRLVVPIDLKKRPWEQPLPLHNRRQLDIPPVSHVKASELFRVAMVDWSGPIRVEDKDGISAMPGDLLAVEICNLGPLPGDEWGYTATYDRENGGGFLTDHFPCATKAIWYFEGIYAYSPHIPGVRFPVLTHPGIIGMAPWMELLNIWNDREREVEEKHKSLKLCEVLHTRPLANLPSTIGYHLGKIEKGTAEWEMIADEAARTIPERESGGNSDIKNLSRGDGEVSFCGAIEMSGYLELKCEVIKGGMKEYLTPMGPTLLHVNPIFEIGPVEPRFSKWLVFEGISVDESGNQHFLDASVAYKRAVLNAIDYLSKFGYSKEQIYILLSCCPCEGRFSGIVASHNAVTTLSIPTAIFDKDIRPNAGKVPVGPRLVRKHDVLRCSYDENLPTTKNPAALM
;
A
#
# COMPACT_ATOMS: atom_id res chain seq x y z
N MET A 1 -10.60 -23.87 -27.26
CA MET A 1 -9.18 -23.45 -27.31
C MET A 1 -8.66 -23.44 -25.89
N ALA A 2 -7.44 -23.92 -25.64
CA ALA A 2 -6.82 -23.71 -24.33
C ALA A 2 -6.71 -22.20 -24.07
N PRO A 3 -6.92 -21.72 -22.83
CA PRO A 3 -6.70 -20.32 -22.53
C PRO A 3 -5.26 -19.94 -22.93
N PRO A 4 -5.06 -18.78 -23.58
CA PRO A 4 -3.72 -18.36 -23.98
C PRO A 4 -2.83 -18.30 -22.74
N THR A 5 -1.65 -18.91 -22.81
CA THR A 5 -0.65 -18.79 -21.74
C THR A 5 -0.09 -17.37 -21.76
N PRO A 6 -0.07 -16.64 -20.64
CA PRO A 6 0.47 -15.28 -20.61
C PRO A 6 1.94 -15.28 -20.98
N ARG A 7 2.37 -14.34 -21.83
CA ARG A 7 3.80 -14.13 -22.11
C ARG A 7 4.46 -13.51 -20.87
N LEU A 8 5.49 -14.15 -20.33
CA LEU A 8 6.28 -13.55 -19.25
C LEU A 8 7.10 -12.38 -19.81
N VAL A 9 6.79 -11.17 -19.32
CA VAL A 9 7.37 -9.90 -19.78
C VAL A 9 8.47 -9.42 -18.86
N VAL A 10 8.24 -9.50 -17.54
CA VAL A 10 9.25 -9.18 -16.52
C VAL A 10 9.49 -10.41 -15.67
N PRO A 11 10.61 -11.12 -15.85
CA PRO A 11 11.00 -12.21 -14.97
C PRO A 11 11.70 -11.65 -13.71
N ILE A 12 11.54 -12.36 -12.59
CA ILE A 12 12.21 -12.06 -11.32
C ILE A 12 12.98 -13.29 -10.86
N ASP A 13 14.21 -13.07 -10.39
CA ASP A 13 15.01 -14.05 -9.66
C ASP A 13 15.12 -13.62 -8.19
N LEU A 14 14.43 -14.32 -7.30
CA LEU A 14 14.41 -14.03 -5.86
C LEU A 14 15.78 -14.17 -5.17
N LYS A 15 16.76 -14.79 -5.84
CA LYS A 15 18.13 -14.91 -5.32
C LYS A 15 19.01 -13.71 -5.66
N LYS A 16 18.50 -12.77 -6.46
CA LYS A 16 19.24 -11.60 -6.94
C LYS A 16 18.67 -10.33 -6.33
N ARG A 17 19.53 -9.34 -6.13
CA ARG A 17 19.12 -8.01 -5.70
C ARG A 17 18.36 -7.30 -6.83
N PRO A 18 17.55 -6.26 -6.54
CA PRO A 18 16.78 -5.55 -7.57
C PRO A 18 17.61 -5.03 -8.77
N TRP A 19 18.85 -4.59 -8.54
CA TRP A 19 19.77 -4.14 -9.60
C TRP A 19 20.54 -5.26 -10.30
N GLU A 20 20.45 -6.50 -9.80
CA GLU A 20 21.06 -7.69 -10.41
C GLU A 20 20.04 -8.48 -11.24
N GLN A 21 18.79 -8.02 -11.29
CA GLN A 21 17.71 -8.68 -12.00
C GLN A 21 17.99 -8.79 -13.51
N PRO A 22 17.44 -9.81 -14.20
CA PRO A 22 17.65 -9.98 -15.64
C PRO A 22 17.21 -8.76 -16.47
N LEU A 23 16.16 -8.08 -16.02
CA LEU A 23 15.74 -6.79 -16.53
C LEU A 23 15.95 -5.73 -15.45
N PRO A 24 16.42 -4.53 -15.81
CA PRO A 24 16.70 -3.50 -14.83
C PRO A 24 15.39 -2.86 -14.33
N LEU A 25 15.16 -2.96 -13.03
CA LEU A 25 13.98 -2.41 -12.36
C LEU A 25 14.15 -0.91 -12.06
N HIS A 26 13.06 -0.21 -11.76
CA HIS A 26 13.10 1.19 -11.34
C HIS A 26 12.34 1.42 -10.03
N ASN A 27 12.67 2.50 -9.32
CA ASN A 27 12.04 2.85 -8.04
C ASN A 27 11.63 4.32 -7.94
N ARG A 28 11.44 4.96 -9.09
CA ARG A 28 11.19 6.41 -9.26
C ARG A 28 10.27 6.66 -10.44
N ARG A 29 9.54 7.78 -10.40
CA ARG A 29 8.60 8.16 -11.44
C ARG A 29 9.10 9.33 -12.26
N GLN A 30 9.41 9.03 -13.51
CA GLN A 30 9.81 9.99 -14.54
C GLN A 30 9.59 9.34 -15.91
N LEU A 31 9.22 10.14 -16.91
CA LEU A 31 8.77 9.68 -18.24
C LEU A 31 9.88 9.05 -19.10
N ASP A 32 11.08 9.59 -19.02
CA ASP A 32 12.26 9.24 -19.81
C ASP A 32 12.94 7.95 -19.33
N ILE A 33 12.51 7.38 -18.19
CA ILE A 33 12.96 6.04 -17.77
C ILE A 33 12.56 5.02 -18.86
N PRO A 34 13.52 4.39 -19.56
CA PRO A 34 13.19 3.56 -20.71
C PRO A 34 12.42 2.30 -20.32
N PRO A 35 11.42 1.88 -21.11
CA PRO A 35 10.67 0.67 -20.83
C PRO A 35 11.57 -0.57 -20.87
N VAL A 36 11.31 -1.53 -19.98
CA VAL A 36 12.01 -2.82 -20.00
C VAL A 36 11.47 -3.74 -21.08
N SER A 37 10.19 -3.58 -21.45
CA SER A 37 9.52 -4.34 -22.50
C SER A 37 8.34 -3.57 -23.11
N HIS A 38 7.89 -4.06 -24.25
CA HIS A 38 6.71 -3.60 -24.98
C HIS A 38 5.64 -4.69 -24.93
N VAL A 39 4.38 -4.29 -24.91
CA VAL A 39 3.20 -5.17 -25.01
C VAL A 39 2.18 -4.53 -25.94
N LYS A 40 1.44 -5.35 -26.68
CA LYS A 40 0.34 -4.86 -27.55
C LYS A 40 -0.99 -4.88 -26.81
N ALA A 41 -1.89 -3.99 -27.21
CA ALA A 41 -3.25 -3.98 -26.72
C ALA A 41 -3.91 -5.35 -26.95
N SER A 42 -4.69 -5.78 -25.97
CA SER A 42 -5.31 -7.10 -25.87
C SER A 42 -4.37 -8.30 -25.74
N GLU A 43 -3.06 -8.11 -25.69
CA GLU A 43 -2.12 -9.18 -25.35
C GLU A 43 -2.26 -9.57 -23.88
N LEU A 44 -2.31 -10.87 -23.58
CA LEU A 44 -2.24 -11.38 -22.22
C LEU A 44 -0.78 -11.61 -21.84
N PHE A 45 -0.31 -10.92 -20.80
CA PHE A 45 1.09 -10.99 -20.37
C PHE A 45 1.22 -11.07 -18.85
N ARG A 46 2.37 -11.54 -18.38
CA ARG A 46 2.70 -11.68 -16.95
C ARG A 46 3.90 -10.81 -16.57
N VAL A 47 3.78 -10.13 -15.44
CA VAL A 47 4.83 -9.35 -14.79
C VAL A 47 5.09 -9.98 -13.43
N ALA A 48 6.31 -10.46 -13.17
CA ALA A 48 6.74 -10.83 -11.83
C ALA A 48 7.34 -9.59 -11.14
N MET A 49 7.20 -9.53 -9.82
CA MET A 49 7.69 -8.42 -9.00
C MET A 49 8.18 -8.88 -7.62
N VAL A 50 9.17 -8.15 -7.12
CA VAL A 50 9.46 -8.00 -5.68
C VAL A 50 8.86 -6.65 -5.26
N ASP A 51 9.58 -5.84 -4.49
CA ASP A 51 9.24 -4.45 -4.19
C ASP A 51 9.06 -3.58 -5.47
N TRP A 52 9.78 -3.90 -6.56
CA TRP A 52 9.82 -3.09 -7.79
C TRP A 52 9.56 -3.91 -9.05
N SER A 53 9.17 -3.21 -10.12
CA SER A 53 9.12 -3.71 -11.48
C SER A 53 9.78 -2.71 -12.44
N GLY A 54 9.72 -2.97 -13.75
CA GLY A 54 10.21 -2.06 -14.81
C GLY A 54 9.03 -1.39 -15.51
N PRO A 55 9.16 -0.17 -16.09
CA PRO A 55 8.05 0.40 -16.84
C PRO A 55 7.82 -0.43 -18.11
N ILE A 56 6.55 -0.62 -18.46
CA ILE A 56 6.13 -1.37 -19.64
C ILE A 56 5.48 -0.39 -20.60
N ARG A 57 5.94 -0.41 -21.86
CA ARG A 57 5.30 0.38 -22.92
C ARG A 57 4.13 -0.39 -23.49
N VAL A 58 2.96 0.24 -23.54
CA VAL A 58 1.77 -0.32 -24.19
C VAL A 58 1.59 0.34 -25.56
N GLU A 59 1.45 -0.52 -26.56
CA GLU A 59 1.14 -0.14 -27.94
C GLU A 59 -0.29 -0.56 -28.26
N ASP A 60 -1.00 0.20 -29.08
CA ASP A 60 -2.30 -0.20 -29.59
C ASP A 60 -2.17 -1.32 -30.65
N LYS A 61 -3.32 -1.72 -31.21
CA LYS A 61 -3.39 -2.79 -32.22
C LYS A 61 -2.55 -2.49 -33.49
N ASP A 62 -2.32 -1.22 -33.79
CA ASP A 62 -1.58 -0.75 -34.96
C ASP A 62 -0.08 -0.56 -34.65
N GLY A 63 0.35 -0.87 -33.42
CA GLY A 63 1.73 -0.73 -32.96
C GLY A 63 2.09 0.71 -32.55
N ILE A 64 1.09 1.58 -32.40
CA ILE A 64 1.31 2.97 -31.99
C ILE A 64 1.30 3.02 -30.47
N SER A 65 2.34 3.60 -29.87
CA SER A 65 2.41 3.78 -28.42
C SER A 65 1.19 4.55 -27.90
N ALA A 66 0.75 4.21 -26.68
CA ALA A 66 -0.16 5.09 -25.92
C ALA A 66 0.48 6.48 -25.78
N MET A 67 -0.32 7.52 -25.97
CA MET A 67 0.12 8.91 -25.98
C MET A 67 -0.54 9.70 -24.83
N PRO A 68 0.04 10.85 -24.41
CA PRO A 68 -0.62 11.75 -23.48
C PRO A 68 -2.05 12.10 -23.94
N GLY A 69 -3.03 11.98 -23.04
CA GLY A 69 -4.45 12.17 -23.33
C GLY A 69 -5.22 10.87 -23.62
N ASP A 70 -4.53 9.76 -23.88
CA ASP A 70 -5.15 8.43 -23.95
C ASP A 70 -5.49 7.92 -22.55
N LEU A 71 -6.51 7.06 -22.43
CA LEU A 71 -6.69 6.21 -21.24
C LEU A 71 -6.11 4.83 -21.50
N LEU A 72 -5.36 4.33 -20.52
CA LEU A 72 -4.90 2.96 -20.49
C LEU A 72 -5.84 2.15 -19.59
N ALA A 73 -6.69 1.33 -20.19
CA ALA A 73 -7.48 0.36 -19.44
C ALA A 73 -6.62 -0.87 -19.15
N VAL A 74 -6.41 -1.18 -17.87
CA VAL A 74 -5.61 -2.33 -17.41
C VAL A 74 -6.54 -3.30 -16.70
N GLU A 75 -6.74 -4.47 -17.29
CA GLU A 75 -7.44 -5.59 -16.68
C GLU A 75 -6.43 -6.46 -15.92
N ILE A 76 -6.62 -6.60 -14.61
CA ILE A 76 -5.87 -7.54 -13.79
C ILE A 76 -6.58 -8.90 -13.85
N CYS A 77 -6.13 -9.75 -14.77
CA CYS A 77 -6.77 -11.03 -15.04
C CYS A 77 -6.50 -12.08 -13.95
N ASN A 78 -5.32 -12.03 -13.33
CA ASN A 78 -4.91 -12.93 -12.27
C ASN A 78 -3.72 -12.36 -11.49
N LEU A 79 -3.55 -12.79 -10.24
CA LEU A 79 -2.43 -12.39 -9.41
C LEU A 79 -2.20 -13.38 -8.27
N GLY A 80 -1.00 -13.37 -7.71
CA GLY A 80 -0.66 -14.20 -6.57
C GLY A 80 0.82 -14.12 -6.19
N PRO A 81 1.23 -14.87 -5.16
CA PRO A 81 2.64 -14.98 -4.79
C PRO A 81 3.44 -15.66 -5.90
N LEU A 82 4.76 -15.43 -5.92
CA LEU A 82 5.65 -16.21 -6.78
C LEU A 82 5.71 -17.68 -6.30
N PRO A 83 5.72 -18.66 -7.21
CA PRO A 83 5.81 -20.07 -6.83
C PRO A 83 7.06 -20.36 -5.98
N GLY A 84 6.87 -20.98 -4.83
CA GLY A 84 7.93 -21.25 -3.84
C GLY A 84 8.24 -20.10 -2.89
N ASP A 85 7.53 -18.96 -3.02
CA ASP A 85 7.63 -17.77 -2.16
C ASP A 85 6.26 -17.43 -1.56
N GLU A 86 5.47 -18.45 -1.17
CA GLU A 86 4.12 -18.32 -0.63
C GLU A 86 4.09 -17.85 0.83
N TRP A 87 4.77 -16.73 1.11
CA TRP A 87 4.80 -16.05 2.40
C TRP A 87 4.91 -14.55 2.20
N GLY A 88 4.68 -13.80 3.27
CA GLY A 88 4.85 -12.36 3.27
C GLY A 88 5.04 -11.82 4.69
N TYR A 89 5.08 -10.51 4.82
CA TYR A 89 5.23 -9.86 6.12
C TYR A 89 4.34 -8.64 6.27
N THR A 90 4.03 -8.33 7.52
CA THR A 90 3.45 -7.04 7.92
C THR A 90 4.33 -6.52 9.05
N ALA A 91 4.63 -5.23 9.05
CA ALA A 91 5.46 -4.62 10.05
C ALA A 91 4.94 -3.25 10.48
N THR A 92 5.48 -2.75 11.59
CA THR A 92 5.40 -1.34 11.93
C THR A 92 6.81 -0.78 11.87
N TYR A 93 6.95 0.42 11.35
CA TYR A 93 8.22 1.13 11.40
C TYR A 93 8.48 1.68 12.82
N ASP A 94 9.76 1.91 13.13
CA ASP A 94 10.14 2.66 14.32
C ASP A 94 9.73 4.12 14.16
N ARG A 95 9.42 4.81 15.27
CA ARG A 95 8.98 6.20 15.27
C ARG A 95 9.97 7.12 14.59
N GLU A 96 11.27 6.91 14.81
CA GLU A 96 12.30 7.78 14.24
C GLU A 96 12.70 7.35 12.82
N ASN A 97 12.17 6.22 12.32
CA ASN A 97 12.48 5.69 11.00
C ASN A 97 11.22 5.19 10.28
N GLY A 98 10.37 6.13 9.85
CA GLY A 98 9.16 5.87 9.04
C GLY A 98 7.85 5.97 9.80
N GLY A 99 7.75 5.35 10.98
CA GLY A 99 6.56 5.11 11.82
C GLY A 99 5.24 4.81 11.09
N GLY A 100 4.12 5.39 11.53
CA GLY A 100 2.78 5.05 11.02
C GLY A 100 1.65 5.70 11.83
N PHE A 101 0.42 5.21 11.63
CA PHE A 101 -0.80 5.85 12.12
C PHE A 101 -0.92 5.93 13.65
N LEU A 102 -0.47 4.88 14.35
CA LEU A 102 -0.51 4.79 15.81
C LEU A 102 0.88 4.80 16.45
N THR A 103 1.85 5.50 15.87
CA THR A 103 3.22 5.50 16.38
C THR A 103 3.37 6.02 17.81
N ASP A 104 2.49 6.91 18.24
CA ASP A 104 2.43 7.37 19.64
C ASP A 104 2.05 6.27 20.63
N HIS A 105 1.36 5.22 20.18
CA HIS A 105 1.04 4.02 20.95
C HIS A 105 2.03 2.87 20.72
N PHE A 106 2.57 2.78 19.50
CA PHE A 106 3.46 1.71 19.06
C PHE A 106 4.73 2.30 18.41
N PRO A 107 5.67 2.84 19.23
CA PRO A 107 6.82 3.58 18.71
C PRO A 107 7.95 2.70 18.20
N CYS A 108 7.98 1.43 18.59
CA CYS A 108 9.04 0.50 18.18
C CYS A 108 8.68 -0.21 16.89
N ALA A 109 9.70 -0.58 16.11
CA ALA A 109 9.50 -1.45 14.97
C ALA A 109 9.00 -2.83 15.42
N THR A 110 7.99 -3.35 14.72
CA THR A 110 7.44 -4.69 14.94
C THR A 110 7.27 -5.45 13.64
N LYS A 111 7.23 -6.79 13.68
CA LYS A 111 7.03 -7.62 12.47
C LYS A 111 6.27 -8.91 12.75
N ALA A 112 5.37 -9.26 11.83
CA ALA A 112 4.77 -10.58 11.71
C ALA A 112 5.03 -11.15 10.31
N ILE A 113 5.22 -12.48 10.25
CA ILE A 113 5.36 -13.26 9.03
C ILE A 113 4.05 -14.01 8.79
N TRP A 114 3.58 -14.00 7.55
CA TRP A 114 2.37 -14.65 7.09
C TRP A 114 2.73 -15.76 6.10
N TYR A 115 1.99 -16.85 6.16
CA TYR A 115 2.10 -17.95 5.19
C TYR A 115 0.80 -18.06 4.41
N PHE A 116 0.89 -18.42 3.13
CA PHE A 116 -0.27 -18.57 2.26
C PHE A 116 -0.60 -20.04 2.01
N GLU A 117 -1.86 -20.39 2.23
CA GLU A 117 -2.47 -21.70 1.92
C GLU A 117 -3.59 -21.51 0.90
N GLY A 118 -3.25 -21.63 -0.37
CA GLY A 118 -4.15 -21.23 -1.46
C GLY A 118 -4.50 -19.74 -1.32
N ILE A 119 -5.78 -19.43 -1.11
CA ILE A 119 -6.25 -18.05 -0.93
C ILE A 119 -6.18 -17.55 0.51
N TYR A 120 -5.78 -18.37 1.49
CA TYR A 120 -5.82 -18.00 2.91
C TYR A 120 -4.45 -17.60 3.43
N ALA A 121 -4.41 -16.60 4.32
CA ALA A 121 -3.24 -16.27 5.13
C ALA A 121 -3.44 -16.63 6.59
N TYR A 122 -2.35 -17.01 7.24
CA TYR A 122 -2.25 -17.16 8.69
C TYR A 122 -0.85 -16.78 9.19
N SER A 123 -0.72 -16.44 10.47
CA SER A 123 0.57 -16.11 11.09
C SER A 123 0.78 -16.88 12.40
N PRO A 124 1.94 -17.55 12.59
CA PRO A 124 2.32 -18.11 13.89
C PRO A 124 2.45 -17.06 15.00
N HIS A 125 2.65 -15.79 14.65
CA HIS A 125 2.74 -14.68 15.61
C HIS A 125 1.37 -14.17 16.07
N ILE A 126 0.29 -14.50 15.33
CA ILE A 126 -1.09 -14.09 15.63
C ILE A 126 -1.99 -15.33 15.56
N PRO A 127 -1.93 -16.20 16.59
CA PRO A 127 -2.62 -17.48 16.56
C PRO A 127 -4.15 -17.35 16.60
N GLY A 128 -4.84 -18.35 16.06
CA GLY A 128 -6.31 -18.39 16.02
C GLY A 128 -6.93 -17.41 15.02
N VAL A 129 -6.12 -16.88 14.09
CA VAL A 129 -6.57 -16.01 13.00
C VAL A 129 -6.21 -16.63 11.66
N ARG A 130 -7.19 -16.71 10.76
CA ARG A 130 -7.03 -17.16 9.38
C ARG A 130 -8.06 -16.48 8.50
N PHE A 131 -7.64 -15.87 7.39
CA PHE A 131 -8.56 -15.17 6.50
C PHE A 131 -8.18 -15.35 5.03
N PRO A 132 -9.16 -15.33 4.12
CA PRO A 132 -8.88 -15.21 2.70
C PRO A 132 -8.19 -13.87 2.43
N VAL A 133 -7.03 -13.91 1.77
CA VAL A 133 -6.27 -12.73 1.39
C VAL A 133 -6.99 -12.03 0.27
N LEU A 134 -7.08 -10.72 0.40
CA LEU A 134 -7.50 -9.86 -0.67
C LEU A 134 -6.27 -9.35 -1.42
N THR A 135 -5.78 -10.16 -2.35
CA THR A 135 -4.55 -9.85 -3.08
C THR A 135 -4.78 -8.68 -4.04
N HIS A 136 -3.85 -7.72 -4.06
CA HIS A 136 -3.88 -6.53 -4.90
C HIS A 136 -2.45 -5.99 -5.07
N PRO A 137 -2.16 -5.23 -6.15
CA PRO A 137 -0.96 -4.40 -6.21
C PRO A 137 -1.15 -3.15 -5.34
N GLY A 138 -0.24 -2.90 -4.39
CA GLY A 138 -0.20 -1.63 -3.66
C GLY A 138 0.20 -0.46 -4.57
N ILE A 139 1.11 -0.73 -5.51
CA ILE A 139 1.66 0.26 -6.45
C ILE A 139 1.33 -0.12 -7.89
N ILE A 140 0.48 0.68 -8.55
CA ILE A 140 0.27 0.62 -10.00
C ILE A 140 -0.09 2.00 -10.54
N GLY A 141 0.56 2.44 -11.61
CA GLY A 141 0.27 3.74 -12.21
C GLY A 141 1.15 4.06 -13.40
N MET A 142 0.92 5.23 -13.98
CA MET A 142 1.62 5.71 -15.16
C MET A 142 2.77 6.65 -14.80
N ALA A 143 3.80 6.71 -15.65
CA ALA A 143 4.79 7.77 -15.54
C ALA A 143 4.12 9.13 -15.81
N PRO A 144 4.38 10.17 -15.00
CA PRO A 144 3.80 11.49 -15.21
C PRO A 144 4.36 12.16 -16.46
N TRP A 145 3.55 13.02 -17.08
CA TRP A 145 4.10 14.02 -18.00
C TRP A 145 4.93 15.05 -17.23
N MET A 146 5.92 15.67 -17.87
CA MET A 146 6.85 16.60 -17.21
C MET A 146 6.16 17.76 -16.48
N GLU A 147 5.06 18.28 -17.04
CA GLU A 147 4.25 19.31 -16.36
C GLU A 147 3.70 18.80 -15.03
N LEU A 148 3.17 17.58 -14.99
CA LEU A 148 2.62 16.99 -13.78
C LEU A 148 3.71 16.65 -12.75
N LEU A 149 4.87 16.17 -13.21
CA LEU A 149 6.02 15.93 -12.35
C LEU A 149 6.49 17.21 -11.65
N ASN A 150 6.56 18.32 -12.39
CA ASN A 150 6.92 19.61 -11.81
C ASN A 150 5.89 20.09 -10.78
N ILE A 151 4.59 19.96 -11.07
CA ILE A 151 3.51 20.27 -10.13
C ILE A 151 3.66 19.47 -8.83
N TRP A 152 3.99 18.18 -8.93
CA TRP A 152 4.22 17.32 -7.76
C TRP A 152 5.40 17.80 -6.94
N ASN A 153 6.55 17.99 -7.58
CA ASN A 153 7.77 18.41 -6.92
C ASN A 153 7.61 19.78 -6.22
N ASP A 154 6.93 20.73 -6.87
CA ASP A 154 6.72 22.07 -6.32
C ASP A 154 5.82 22.05 -5.08
N ARG A 155 4.65 21.39 -5.16
CA ARG A 155 3.71 21.35 -4.02
C ARG A 155 4.24 20.51 -2.85
N GLU A 156 4.96 19.43 -3.12
CA GLU A 156 5.54 18.57 -2.08
C GLU A 156 6.71 19.27 -1.39
N ARG A 157 7.53 20.01 -2.15
CA ARG A 157 8.55 20.89 -1.60
C ARG A 157 7.94 21.98 -0.73
N GLU A 158 6.84 22.58 -1.16
CA GLU A 158 6.13 23.57 -0.35
C GLU A 158 5.66 22.99 0.99
N VAL A 159 5.09 21.77 0.98
CA VAL A 159 4.70 21.06 2.19
C VAL A 159 5.88 20.86 3.14
N GLU A 160 7.00 20.34 2.62
CA GLU A 160 8.20 20.06 3.40
C GLU A 160 8.89 21.32 3.95
N GLU A 161 9.04 22.36 3.12
CA GLU A 161 9.85 23.53 3.48
C GLU A 161 9.06 24.57 4.29
N LYS A 162 7.75 24.75 4.02
CA LYS A 162 6.95 25.80 4.69
C LYS A 162 6.29 25.32 5.97
N HIS A 163 5.93 24.04 6.07
CA HIS A 163 5.24 23.53 7.26
C HIS A 163 6.23 22.80 8.16
N LYS A 164 6.62 23.42 9.28
CA LYS A 164 7.58 22.81 10.23
C LYS A 164 6.96 21.85 11.24
N SER A 165 5.62 21.77 11.28
CA SER A 165 4.88 20.94 12.23
C SER A 165 3.44 20.71 11.76
N LEU A 166 3.23 19.78 10.83
CA LEU A 166 1.91 19.18 10.66
C LEU A 166 1.79 17.98 11.59
N LYS A 167 0.57 17.73 12.07
CA LYS A 167 0.25 16.59 12.91
C LYS A 167 -0.62 15.63 12.13
N LEU A 168 -0.35 14.33 12.23
CA LEU A 168 -1.32 13.29 11.89
C LEU A 168 -1.92 12.80 13.20
N CYS A 169 -3.24 12.96 13.35
CA CYS A 169 -3.96 12.58 14.57
C CYS A 169 -3.33 13.12 15.86
N GLU A 170 -3.01 14.42 15.86
CA GLU A 170 -2.37 15.16 16.96
C GLU A 170 -0.94 14.72 17.37
N VAL A 171 -0.34 13.78 16.65
CA VAL A 171 1.06 13.41 16.87
C VAL A 171 1.94 14.30 16.00
N LEU A 172 2.86 15.05 16.64
CA LEU A 172 3.86 15.84 15.92
C LEU A 172 4.71 14.90 15.07
N HIS A 173 4.71 15.10 13.75
CA HIS A 173 5.63 14.42 12.88
C HIS A 173 7.04 15.01 13.10
N THR A 174 7.96 14.19 13.61
CA THR A 174 9.41 14.48 13.60
C THR A 174 10.07 14.08 12.28
N ARG A 175 9.26 13.76 11.26
CA ARG A 175 9.65 13.16 9.97
C ARG A 175 9.47 14.15 8.82
N PRO A 176 10.06 13.88 7.64
CA PRO A 176 9.71 14.62 6.44
C PRO A 176 8.20 14.51 6.20
N LEU A 177 7.56 15.66 6.00
CA LEU A 177 6.16 15.76 5.60
C LEU A 177 5.99 15.34 4.14
N ALA A 178 7.03 15.50 3.33
CA ALA A 178 7.12 14.94 1.98
C ALA A 178 8.53 14.39 1.70
N ASN A 179 8.60 13.30 0.94
CA ASN A 179 9.87 12.73 0.50
C ASN A 179 10.24 13.31 -0.87
N LEU A 180 11.04 14.38 -0.86
CA LEU A 180 11.49 15.05 -2.08
C LEU A 180 12.40 14.15 -2.94
N PRO A 181 12.57 14.48 -4.23
CA PRO A 181 13.59 13.87 -5.08
C PRO A 181 14.97 13.89 -4.40
N SER A 182 15.73 12.80 -4.57
CA SER A 182 17.05 12.63 -3.95
C SER A 182 17.82 11.53 -4.64
N THR A 183 19.03 11.80 -5.14
CA THR A 183 19.89 10.84 -5.86
C THR A 183 20.33 9.61 -5.04
N ILE A 184 20.06 9.64 -3.74
CA ILE A 184 20.29 8.58 -2.77
C ILE A 184 19.25 7.47 -3.03
N GLY A 185 19.71 6.25 -3.31
CA GLY A 185 18.81 5.10 -3.47
C GLY A 185 18.17 4.94 -4.82
N TYR A 186 18.71 5.62 -5.81
CA TYR A 186 18.09 5.70 -7.13
C TYR A 186 18.39 4.49 -8.00
N HIS A 187 17.34 3.92 -8.58
CA HIS A 187 17.39 2.97 -9.68
C HIS A 187 16.50 3.45 -10.83
N LEU A 188 17.12 3.74 -11.97
CA LEU A 188 16.49 4.33 -13.16
C LEU A 188 16.39 3.33 -14.34
N GLY A 189 16.20 2.05 -14.02
CA GLY A 189 16.13 1.01 -15.03
C GLY A 189 17.39 0.97 -15.90
N LYS A 190 17.22 1.18 -17.21
CA LYS A 190 18.28 1.04 -18.22
C LYS A 190 19.29 2.20 -18.25
N ILE A 191 19.03 3.29 -17.53
CA ILE A 191 19.91 4.46 -17.54
C ILE A 191 21.13 4.19 -16.65
N GLU A 192 22.33 4.34 -17.22
CA GLU A 192 23.59 4.05 -16.54
C GLU A 192 23.92 5.09 -15.45
N LYS A 193 24.16 4.62 -14.23
CA LYS A 193 24.48 5.46 -13.07
C LYS A 193 25.77 6.25 -13.28
N GLY A 194 25.72 7.55 -12.98
CA GLY A 194 26.85 8.47 -13.10
C GLY A 194 26.99 9.13 -14.47
N THR A 195 26.08 8.88 -15.40
CA THR A 195 25.94 9.69 -16.62
C THR A 195 25.21 11.00 -16.32
N ALA A 196 25.42 12.02 -17.14
CA ALA A 196 24.72 13.31 -16.99
C ALA A 196 23.20 13.18 -17.10
N GLU A 197 22.72 12.27 -17.96
CA GLU A 197 21.29 11.93 -18.07
C GLU A 197 20.76 11.32 -16.78
N TRP A 198 21.52 10.37 -16.19
CA TRP A 198 21.15 9.77 -14.90
C TRP A 198 21.08 10.80 -13.78
N GLU A 199 22.08 11.68 -13.68
CA GLU A 199 22.11 12.72 -12.63
C GLU A 199 20.93 13.68 -12.77
N MET A 200 20.63 14.13 -13.98
CA MET A 200 19.50 15.01 -14.27
C MET A 200 18.17 14.36 -13.87
N ILE A 201 17.91 13.13 -14.33
CA ILE A 201 16.67 12.42 -13.99
C ILE A 201 16.61 12.10 -12.49
N ALA A 202 17.73 11.76 -11.88
CA ALA A 202 17.78 11.42 -10.45
C ALA A 202 17.45 12.60 -9.53
N ASP A 203 17.75 13.82 -9.98
CA ASP A 203 17.50 15.05 -9.22
C ASP A 203 16.02 15.49 -9.26
N GLU A 204 15.28 15.16 -10.33
CA GLU A 204 13.89 15.59 -10.50
C GLU A 204 12.85 14.48 -10.31
N ALA A 205 13.22 13.21 -10.47
CA ALA A 205 12.23 12.15 -10.50
C ALA A 205 11.53 11.99 -9.13
N ALA A 206 10.22 11.71 -9.17
CA ALA A 206 9.44 11.64 -7.95
C ALA A 206 9.65 10.31 -7.22
N ARG A 207 9.66 10.34 -5.89
CA ARG A 207 9.57 9.14 -5.04
C ARG A 207 8.25 8.43 -5.27
N THR A 208 8.26 7.09 -5.23
CA THR A 208 7.07 6.26 -5.42
C THR A 208 6.18 6.14 -4.19
N ILE A 209 6.49 6.84 -3.10
CA ILE A 209 5.82 6.67 -1.79
C ILE A 209 4.36 7.15 -1.79
N PRO A 210 4.01 8.37 -2.24
CA PRO A 210 2.62 8.80 -2.16
C PRO A 210 1.85 8.48 -3.44
N GLU A 211 0.54 8.31 -3.25
CA GLU A 211 -0.43 8.33 -4.34
C GLU A 211 -0.49 9.69 -5.03
N ARG A 212 -0.70 9.69 -6.34
CA ARG A 212 -0.85 10.92 -7.15
C ARG A 212 -1.86 10.75 -8.28
N GLU A 213 -2.07 11.80 -9.05
CA GLU A 213 -3.03 11.89 -10.17
C GLU A 213 -2.85 10.80 -11.23
N SER A 214 -1.63 10.30 -11.42
CA SER A 214 -1.32 9.20 -12.35
C SER A 214 -1.64 7.79 -11.79
N GLY A 215 -2.29 7.71 -10.62
CA GLY A 215 -2.27 6.56 -9.74
C GLY A 215 -0.91 6.38 -9.08
N GLY A 216 -0.67 5.21 -8.51
CA GLY A 216 0.59 4.82 -7.93
C GLY A 216 0.49 4.12 -6.62
N ASN A 217 1.23 4.61 -5.61
CA ASN A 217 1.21 3.99 -4.29
C ASN A 217 0.00 4.47 -3.51
N SER A 218 -1.13 3.95 -3.96
CA SER A 218 -2.43 4.18 -3.39
C SER A 218 -2.72 3.16 -2.27
N ASP A 219 -1.79 2.22 -2.02
CA ASP A 219 -1.86 1.16 -1.00
C ASP A 219 -3.23 0.47 -1.01
N ILE A 220 -3.68 0.14 -2.23
CA ILE A 220 -5.09 -0.02 -2.58
C ILE A 220 -5.65 -1.36 -2.12
N LYS A 221 -5.90 -1.47 -0.81
CA LYS A 221 -6.94 -2.38 -0.36
C LYS A 221 -8.33 -2.01 -0.93
N ASN A 222 -8.50 -0.78 -1.45
CA ASN A 222 -9.66 -0.22 -2.18
C ASN A 222 -9.95 -0.82 -3.59
N LEU A 223 -9.04 -1.59 -4.23
CA LEU A 223 -9.38 -2.41 -5.42
C LEU A 223 -10.31 -3.56 -4.99
N SER A 224 -10.47 -3.74 -3.67
CA SER A 224 -11.59 -4.41 -3.01
C SER A 224 -11.81 -3.79 -1.59
N ARG A 225 -12.06 -4.55 -0.52
CA ARG A 225 -12.66 -4.08 0.75
C ARG A 225 -11.78 -4.11 1.99
N GLY A 226 -10.48 -3.89 1.86
CA GLY A 226 -9.66 -3.62 3.04
C GLY A 226 -9.44 -2.10 3.20
N ASP A 227 -9.22 -1.59 4.42
CA ASP A 227 -8.99 -0.14 4.59
C ASP A 227 -7.79 0.21 5.48
N GLY A 228 -7.20 1.37 5.19
CA GLY A 228 -6.40 2.20 6.08
C GLY A 228 -4.94 1.85 6.31
N GLU A 229 -4.46 0.67 5.90
CA GLU A 229 -3.06 0.22 6.00
C GLU A 229 -2.30 0.75 7.25
N VAL A 230 -2.93 0.64 8.42
CA VAL A 230 -2.63 1.54 9.55
C VAL A 230 -1.20 1.42 10.09
N SER A 231 -0.50 0.32 9.81
CA SER A 231 0.91 0.12 10.20
C SER A 231 1.95 0.80 9.29
N PHE A 232 1.54 1.33 8.13
CA PHE A 232 2.37 1.90 7.06
C PHE A 232 3.41 0.96 6.41
N CYS A 233 3.98 0.00 7.14
CA CYS A 233 4.67 -1.15 6.55
C CYS A 233 3.68 -2.31 6.47
N GLY A 234 2.58 -2.08 5.75
CA GLY A 234 1.35 -2.83 5.85
C GLY A 234 0.84 -3.35 4.52
N ALA A 235 -0.42 -3.80 4.56
CA ALA A 235 -0.85 -5.04 3.90
C ALA A 235 0.01 -6.25 4.33
N ILE A 236 -0.12 -7.37 3.61
CA ILE A 236 0.86 -8.46 3.69
C ILE A 236 1.77 -8.28 2.48
N GLU A 237 2.95 -7.73 2.72
CA GLU A 237 3.97 -7.50 1.70
C GLU A 237 4.54 -8.83 1.22
N MET A 238 4.57 -9.03 -0.10
CA MET A 238 5.03 -10.27 -0.71
C MET A 238 5.58 -10.03 -2.12
N SER A 239 6.50 -10.88 -2.54
CA SER A 239 6.81 -11.01 -3.98
C SER A 239 5.62 -11.63 -4.69
N GLY A 240 5.36 -11.22 -5.94
CA GLY A 240 4.18 -11.69 -6.64
C GLY A 240 4.27 -11.64 -8.15
N TYR A 241 3.16 -11.95 -8.78
CA TYR A 241 2.94 -11.73 -10.20
C TYR A 241 1.58 -11.08 -10.46
N LEU A 242 1.50 -10.35 -11.57
CA LEU A 242 0.25 -9.90 -12.18
C LEU A 242 0.18 -10.50 -13.59
N GLU A 243 -0.98 -11.05 -13.95
CA GLU A 243 -1.37 -11.30 -15.32
C GLU A 243 -2.29 -10.18 -15.77
N LEU A 244 -1.90 -9.51 -16.84
CA LEU A 244 -2.50 -8.26 -17.28
C LEU A 244 -2.93 -8.37 -18.73
N LYS A 245 -4.00 -7.65 -19.04
CA LYS A 245 -4.40 -7.28 -20.41
C LYS A 245 -4.63 -5.78 -20.45
N CYS A 246 -4.08 -5.12 -21.47
CA CYS A 246 -4.21 -3.67 -21.60
C CYS A 246 -5.00 -3.29 -22.85
N GLU A 247 -5.75 -2.19 -22.79
CA GLU A 247 -6.36 -1.55 -23.95
C GLU A 247 -6.04 -0.05 -23.93
N VAL A 248 -5.85 0.53 -25.13
CA VAL A 248 -5.59 1.95 -25.30
C VAL A 248 -6.85 2.62 -25.85
N ILE A 249 -7.43 3.52 -25.06
CA ILE A 249 -8.59 4.32 -25.45
C ILE A 249 -8.08 5.69 -25.89
N LYS A 250 -8.00 5.88 -27.22
CA LYS A 250 -7.45 7.08 -27.82
C LYS A 250 -8.24 8.34 -27.42
N GLY A 251 -7.54 9.34 -26.87
CA GLY A 251 -8.16 10.57 -26.37
C GLY A 251 -9.13 10.36 -25.19
N GLY A 252 -9.08 9.20 -24.54
CA GLY A 252 -10.05 8.82 -23.49
C GLY A 252 -10.08 9.77 -22.30
N MET A 253 -8.96 10.44 -21.95
CA MET A 253 -8.97 11.36 -20.81
C MET A 253 -9.95 12.51 -21.06
N LYS A 254 -9.96 13.07 -22.26
CA LYS A 254 -10.87 14.17 -22.63
C LYS A 254 -12.33 13.72 -22.66
N GLU A 255 -12.58 12.48 -23.07
CA GLU A 255 -13.93 11.95 -23.21
C GLU A 255 -14.55 11.60 -21.85
N TYR A 256 -13.77 11.02 -20.93
CA TYR A 256 -14.30 10.42 -19.70
C TYR A 256 -13.90 11.11 -18.40
N LEU A 257 -12.78 11.85 -18.36
CA LEU A 257 -12.26 12.42 -17.13
C LEU A 257 -12.39 13.94 -17.13
N THR A 258 -13.17 14.47 -16.18
CA THR A 258 -13.24 15.91 -15.93
C THR A 258 -12.14 16.31 -14.95
N PRO A 259 -11.22 17.22 -15.33
CA PRO A 259 -10.17 17.67 -14.43
C PRO A 259 -10.73 18.42 -13.21
N MET A 260 -10.24 18.07 -12.03
CA MET A 260 -10.58 18.66 -10.74
C MET A 260 -9.37 19.39 -10.14
N GLY A 261 -8.86 20.40 -10.87
CA GLY A 261 -7.70 21.17 -10.46
C GLY A 261 -7.26 22.20 -11.51
N PRO A 262 -6.10 22.85 -11.31
CA PRO A 262 -5.65 23.96 -12.14
C PRO A 262 -5.24 23.57 -13.57
N THR A 263 -4.99 22.28 -13.85
CA THR A 263 -4.56 21.81 -15.18
C THR A 263 -5.37 20.60 -15.62
N LEU A 264 -5.32 20.27 -16.92
CA LEU A 264 -5.97 19.08 -17.51
C LEU A 264 -5.45 17.75 -16.94
N LEU A 265 -4.34 17.78 -16.21
CA LEU A 265 -3.69 16.60 -15.62
C LEU A 265 -4.22 16.27 -14.21
N HIS A 266 -5.09 17.13 -13.64
CA HIS A 266 -5.71 16.91 -12.33
C HIS A 266 -6.91 15.97 -12.43
N VAL A 267 -6.63 14.74 -12.83
CA VAL A 267 -7.58 13.64 -12.86
C VAL A 267 -7.00 12.48 -12.06
N ASN A 268 -7.84 11.53 -11.63
CA ASN A 268 -7.40 10.34 -10.91
C ASN A 268 -7.84 9.10 -11.68
N PRO A 269 -7.16 7.94 -11.47
CA PRO A 269 -7.62 6.69 -12.02
C PRO A 269 -9.04 6.36 -11.55
N ILE A 270 -9.79 5.70 -12.44
CA ILE A 270 -11.07 5.07 -12.12
C ILE A 270 -10.93 3.56 -12.36
N PHE A 271 -11.62 2.75 -11.57
CA PHE A 271 -11.53 1.30 -11.70
C PHE A 271 -12.87 0.63 -11.37
N GLU A 272 -13.05 -0.55 -11.94
CA GLU A 272 -14.08 -1.50 -11.56
C GLU A 272 -13.46 -2.57 -10.65
N ILE A 273 -14.16 -2.95 -9.58
CA ILE A 273 -13.69 -4.00 -8.67
C ILE A 273 -13.81 -5.38 -9.32
N GLY A 274 -12.91 -6.29 -8.96
CA GLY A 274 -12.96 -7.66 -9.44
C GLY A 274 -14.25 -8.40 -9.00
N PRO A 275 -14.78 -9.32 -9.82
CA PRO A 275 -16.00 -10.07 -9.48
C PRO A 275 -15.78 -11.13 -8.38
N VAL A 276 -14.53 -11.38 -7.99
CA VAL A 276 -14.14 -12.37 -6.98
C VAL A 276 -13.54 -11.63 -5.78
N GLU A 277 -14.28 -11.60 -4.67
CA GLU A 277 -13.84 -11.03 -3.40
C GLU A 277 -14.23 -11.93 -2.21
N PRO A 278 -13.47 -11.91 -1.11
CA PRO A 278 -13.92 -12.49 0.15
C PRO A 278 -15.24 -11.87 0.63
N ARG A 279 -16.28 -12.70 0.76
CA ARG A 279 -17.58 -12.25 1.29
C ARG A 279 -17.76 -12.66 2.74
N PHE A 280 -17.80 -11.67 3.63
CA PHE A 280 -18.13 -11.86 5.04
C PHE A 280 -19.56 -11.40 5.33
N SER A 281 -20.28 -12.21 6.11
CA SER A 281 -21.68 -11.96 6.48
C SER A 281 -21.86 -11.36 7.87
N LYS A 282 -20.80 -11.36 8.69
CA LYS A 282 -20.86 -10.94 10.09
C LYS A 282 -19.66 -10.08 10.46
N TRP A 283 -19.96 -8.86 10.86
CA TRP A 283 -18.98 -7.83 11.19
C TRP A 283 -19.17 -7.37 12.63
N LEU A 284 -18.07 -7.09 13.32
CA LEU A 284 -18.07 -6.32 14.56
C LEU A 284 -17.54 -4.93 14.24
N VAL A 285 -18.32 -3.89 14.51
CA VAL A 285 -18.05 -2.52 14.07
C VAL A 285 -17.65 -1.67 15.26
N PHE A 286 -16.56 -0.91 15.11
CA PHE A 286 -16.02 0.00 16.10
C PHE A 286 -16.13 1.42 15.57
N GLU A 287 -16.68 2.32 16.37
CA GLU A 287 -16.87 3.72 16.01
C GLU A 287 -15.78 4.61 16.60
N GLY A 288 -15.51 5.71 15.91
CA GLY A 288 -14.68 6.78 16.39
C GLY A 288 -15.18 8.13 15.90
N ILE A 289 -14.94 9.16 16.72
CA ILE A 289 -15.35 10.55 16.49
C ILE A 289 -14.14 11.48 16.59
N SER A 290 -14.29 12.72 16.13
CA SER A 290 -13.26 13.79 16.20
C SER A 290 -12.97 14.29 17.62
N VAL A 291 -12.78 13.37 18.57
CA VAL A 291 -12.37 13.64 19.96
C VAL A 291 -11.18 12.75 20.27
N ASP A 292 -10.04 13.35 20.60
CA ASP A 292 -8.80 12.62 20.83
C ASP A 292 -8.76 11.85 22.15
N GLU A 293 -7.66 11.14 22.40
CA GLU A 293 -7.41 10.35 23.61
C GLU A 293 -7.42 11.18 24.91
N SER A 294 -7.12 12.48 24.82
CA SER A 294 -7.13 13.40 25.96
C SER A 294 -8.51 14.01 26.20
N GLY A 295 -9.47 13.74 25.32
CA GLY A 295 -10.82 14.31 25.37
C GLY A 295 -10.93 15.68 24.69
N ASN A 296 -9.91 16.13 23.94
CA ASN A 296 -10.01 17.40 23.24
C ASN A 296 -10.88 17.26 21.98
N GLN A 297 -11.66 18.31 21.72
CA GLN A 297 -12.53 18.39 20.56
C GLN A 297 -11.77 18.86 19.32
N HIS A 298 -11.90 18.12 18.22
CA HIS A 298 -11.40 18.46 16.89
C HIS A 298 -12.56 18.76 15.94
N PHE A 299 -12.38 19.65 14.96
CA PHE A 299 -13.46 20.04 14.06
C PHE A 299 -13.46 19.22 12.78
N LEU A 300 -14.42 18.30 12.64
CA LEU A 300 -14.60 17.42 11.48
C LEU A 300 -13.31 16.66 11.07
N ASP A 301 -12.44 16.37 12.03
CA ASP A 301 -11.21 15.63 11.80
C ASP A 301 -11.51 14.13 11.71
N ALA A 302 -11.50 13.62 10.49
CA ALA A 302 -11.78 12.22 10.21
C ALA A 302 -10.58 11.31 10.47
N SER A 303 -9.35 11.84 10.48
CA SER A 303 -8.13 11.11 10.84
C SER A 303 -8.13 10.79 12.34
N VAL A 304 -8.44 11.78 13.18
CA VAL A 304 -8.67 11.56 14.62
C VAL A 304 -9.82 10.59 14.82
N ALA A 305 -10.95 10.78 14.14
CA ALA A 305 -12.07 9.85 14.25
C ALA A 305 -11.66 8.41 13.92
N TYR A 306 -10.90 8.17 12.85
CA TYR A 306 -10.48 6.83 12.46
C TYR A 306 -9.48 6.24 13.46
N LYS A 307 -8.56 7.05 13.99
CA LYS A 307 -7.67 6.65 15.08
C LYS A 307 -8.44 6.13 16.29
N ARG A 308 -9.53 6.81 16.66
CA ARG A 308 -10.40 6.37 17.77
C ARG A 308 -11.08 5.04 17.47
N ALA A 309 -11.59 4.83 16.26
CA ALA A 309 -12.18 3.55 15.86
C ALA A 309 -11.17 2.39 15.94
N VAL A 310 -9.94 2.61 15.44
CA VAL A 310 -8.86 1.62 15.48
C VAL A 310 -8.43 1.31 16.92
N LEU A 311 -8.23 2.34 17.77
CA LEU A 311 -7.85 2.15 19.18
C LEU A 311 -8.94 1.41 19.96
N ASN A 312 -10.22 1.70 19.71
CA ASN A 312 -11.34 0.99 20.31
C ASN A 312 -11.33 -0.51 19.94
N ALA A 313 -11.04 -0.83 18.68
CA ALA A 313 -10.90 -2.22 18.23
C ALA A 313 -9.72 -2.94 18.88
N ILE A 314 -8.55 -2.29 18.96
CA ILE A 314 -7.35 -2.82 19.61
C ILE A 314 -7.63 -3.14 21.08
N ASP A 315 -8.19 -2.19 21.84
CA ASP A 315 -8.48 -2.40 23.26
C ASP A 315 -9.49 -3.54 23.46
N TYR A 316 -10.55 -3.57 22.65
CA TYR A 316 -11.56 -4.63 22.72
C TYR A 316 -10.97 -6.02 22.45
N LEU A 317 -10.24 -6.20 21.35
CA LEU A 317 -9.70 -7.50 20.96
C LEU A 317 -8.58 -7.97 21.90
N SER A 318 -7.84 -7.05 22.53
CA SER A 318 -6.82 -7.41 23.54
C SER A 318 -7.41 -8.15 24.75
N LYS A 319 -8.69 -7.93 25.07
CA LYS A 319 -9.41 -8.64 26.15
C LYS A 319 -9.56 -10.14 25.89
N PHE A 320 -9.39 -10.58 24.64
CA PHE A 320 -9.42 -12.00 24.24
C PHE A 320 -8.05 -12.69 24.30
N GLY A 321 -7.05 -12.05 24.90
CA GLY A 321 -5.71 -12.61 25.13
C GLY A 321 -4.66 -12.26 24.07
N TYR A 322 -5.00 -11.44 23.09
CA TYR A 322 -4.03 -10.90 22.14
C TYR A 322 -3.24 -9.74 22.77
N SER A 323 -1.97 -9.60 22.42
CA SER A 323 -1.25 -8.34 22.68
C SER A 323 -1.84 -7.22 21.81
N LYS A 324 -1.66 -5.97 22.23
CA LYS A 324 -2.14 -4.83 21.46
C LYS A 324 -1.42 -4.73 20.11
N GLU A 325 -0.14 -5.10 20.08
CA GLU A 325 0.70 -5.13 18.90
C GLU A 325 0.28 -6.22 17.91
N GLN A 326 -0.10 -7.41 18.39
CA GLN A 326 -0.70 -8.45 17.55
C GLN A 326 -1.94 -7.92 16.84
N ILE A 327 -2.82 -7.23 17.57
CA ILE A 327 -4.03 -6.66 16.96
C ILE A 327 -3.69 -5.51 16.01
N TYR A 328 -2.77 -4.63 16.37
CA TYR A 328 -2.38 -3.52 15.48
C TYR A 328 -1.83 -4.02 14.14
N ILE A 329 -0.93 -5.00 14.16
CA ILE A 329 -0.46 -5.67 12.93
C ILE A 329 -1.62 -6.34 12.19
N LEU A 330 -2.50 -7.05 12.89
CA LEU A 330 -3.64 -7.71 12.28
C LEU A 330 -4.56 -6.73 11.54
N LEU A 331 -4.90 -5.61 12.16
CA LEU A 331 -5.77 -4.58 11.56
C LEU A 331 -5.16 -3.96 10.29
N SER A 332 -3.85 -4.03 10.13
CA SER A 332 -3.14 -3.51 8.97
C SER A 332 -3.21 -4.43 7.75
N CYS A 333 -3.55 -5.70 7.92
CA CYS A 333 -3.51 -6.70 6.84
C CYS A 333 -4.80 -7.53 6.69
N CYS A 334 -5.60 -7.66 7.74
CA CYS A 334 -6.88 -8.37 7.65
C CYS A 334 -7.89 -7.60 6.77
N PRO A 335 -8.93 -8.27 6.24
CA PRO A 335 -9.96 -7.64 5.42
C PRO A 335 -10.98 -6.89 6.29
N CYS A 336 -10.50 -5.91 7.06
CA CYS A 336 -11.33 -4.97 7.79
C CYS A 336 -11.79 -3.82 6.88
N GLU A 337 -12.99 -3.30 7.13
CA GLU A 337 -13.55 -2.18 6.37
C GLU A 337 -13.56 -0.92 7.24
N GLY A 338 -12.74 0.06 6.89
CA GLY A 338 -12.86 1.42 7.35
C GLY A 338 -13.91 2.17 6.52
N ARG A 339 -14.63 3.09 7.15
CA ARG A 339 -15.63 3.91 6.45
C ARG A 339 -15.69 5.31 7.05
N PHE A 340 -15.79 6.31 6.18
CA PHE A 340 -16.29 7.63 6.54
C PHE A 340 -17.81 7.58 6.64
N SER A 341 -18.31 7.37 7.86
CA SER A 341 -19.74 7.22 8.12
C SER A 341 -20.47 8.57 8.11
N GLY A 342 -19.81 9.64 8.52
CA GLY A 342 -20.36 10.99 8.47
C GLY A 342 -19.28 12.06 8.56
N ILE A 343 -19.33 13.06 7.68
CA ILE A 343 -18.31 14.13 7.60
C ILE A 343 -18.90 15.54 7.64
N VAL A 344 -20.22 15.65 7.77
CA VAL A 344 -20.94 16.94 7.68
C VAL A 344 -21.59 17.35 9.00
N ALA A 345 -21.73 16.41 9.95
CA ALA A 345 -22.40 16.64 11.21
C ALA A 345 -21.47 17.37 12.18
N SER A 346 -21.40 18.70 12.05
CA SER A 346 -20.62 19.53 12.96
C SER A 346 -20.96 19.22 14.42
N HIS A 347 -19.99 18.98 15.30
CA HIS A 347 -18.53 19.17 15.13
C HIS A 347 -17.72 17.88 14.86
N ASN A 348 -18.36 16.71 14.84
CA ASN A 348 -17.67 15.42 14.78
C ASN A 348 -17.79 14.78 13.39
N ALA A 349 -16.64 14.48 12.78
CA ALA A 349 -16.61 13.40 11.80
C ALA A 349 -16.83 12.08 12.55
N VAL A 350 -17.47 11.13 11.86
CA VAL A 350 -17.73 9.78 12.34
C VAL A 350 -17.10 8.82 11.37
N THR A 351 -16.27 7.93 11.89
CA THR A 351 -15.67 6.84 11.12
C THR A 351 -15.93 5.53 11.83
N THR A 352 -15.94 4.44 11.06
CA THR A 352 -16.07 3.09 11.60
C THR A 352 -14.96 2.20 11.10
N LEU A 353 -14.53 1.26 11.93
CA LEU A 353 -13.71 0.12 11.56
C LEU A 353 -14.52 -1.17 11.79
N SER A 354 -14.80 -1.89 10.71
CA SER A 354 -15.58 -3.13 10.74
C SER A 354 -14.64 -4.33 10.58
N ILE A 355 -14.72 -5.28 11.50
CA ILE A 355 -13.85 -6.46 11.51
C ILE A 355 -14.69 -7.71 11.26
N PRO A 356 -14.34 -8.56 10.28
CA PRO A 356 -15.10 -9.76 9.99
C PRO A 356 -14.88 -10.79 11.09
N THR A 357 -15.95 -11.12 11.82
CA THR A 357 -15.86 -12.05 12.97
C THR A 357 -15.42 -13.47 12.59
N ALA A 358 -15.59 -13.84 11.32
CA ALA A 358 -15.29 -15.19 10.80
C ALA A 358 -13.79 -15.47 10.64
N ILE A 359 -12.91 -14.47 10.78
CA ILE A 359 -11.46 -14.67 10.66
C ILE A 359 -10.84 -15.26 11.93
N PHE A 360 -11.58 -15.26 13.04
CA PHE A 360 -11.15 -15.76 14.34
C PHE A 360 -11.67 -17.18 14.57
N ASP A 361 -10.86 -18.03 15.19
CA ASP A 361 -11.26 -19.38 15.62
C ASP A 361 -12.14 -19.39 16.88
N LYS A 362 -12.32 -18.22 17.52
CA LYS A 362 -13.14 -17.98 18.70
C LYS A 362 -14.18 -16.91 18.46
N ASP A 363 -15.30 -17.00 19.16
CA ASP A 363 -16.35 -15.97 19.10
C ASP A 363 -15.90 -14.69 19.82
N ILE A 364 -15.64 -13.65 19.04
CA ILE A 364 -15.23 -12.33 19.54
C ILE A 364 -16.42 -11.40 19.84
N ARG A 365 -17.67 -11.87 19.76
CA ARG A 365 -18.84 -11.00 19.99
C ARG A 365 -19.12 -10.80 21.49
N PRO A 366 -19.68 -9.65 21.89
CA PRO A 366 -20.20 -9.46 23.23
C PRO A 366 -21.24 -10.52 23.56
N ASN A 367 -21.11 -11.14 24.73
CA ASN A 367 -22.08 -12.10 25.26
C ASN A 367 -22.24 -11.91 26.76
N ALA A 368 -23.33 -12.42 27.35
CA ALA A 368 -23.61 -12.28 28.79
C ALA A 368 -22.64 -13.08 29.69
N GLY A 369 -21.84 -13.98 29.10
CA GLY A 369 -20.78 -14.68 29.80
C GLY A 369 -19.55 -13.80 30.03
N LYS A 370 -18.52 -14.38 30.65
CA LYS A 370 -17.20 -13.73 30.69
C LYS A 370 -16.56 -13.80 29.31
N VAL A 371 -15.73 -12.82 28.98
CA VAL A 371 -14.92 -12.82 27.75
C VAL A 371 -14.21 -14.18 27.64
N PRO A 372 -14.48 -14.97 26.58
CA PRO A 372 -13.82 -16.25 26.41
C PRO A 372 -12.31 -16.03 26.31
N VAL A 373 -11.57 -16.55 27.28
CA VAL A 373 -10.13 -16.70 27.14
C VAL A 373 -9.94 -17.94 26.27
N GLY A 374 -9.88 -17.73 24.94
CA GLY A 374 -9.69 -18.77 23.93
C GLY A 374 -8.37 -19.54 24.10
N PRO A 375 -8.19 -20.66 23.36
CA PRO A 375 -7.39 -21.83 23.75
C PRO A 375 -6.01 -21.39 24.21
N ARG A 376 -5.47 -22.05 25.26
CA ARG A 376 -4.11 -21.85 25.81
C ARG A 376 -3.24 -21.26 24.71
N LEU A 377 -3.06 -19.93 24.71
CA LEU A 377 -1.98 -19.31 23.98
C LEU A 377 -0.79 -20.02 24.57
N VAL A 378 -0.32 -21.08 23.90
CA VAL A 378 1.06 -21.51 24.02
C VAL A 378 1.75 -20.19 23.85
N ARG A 379 2.37 -19.70 24.92
CA ARG A 379 3.07 -18.42 24.97
C ARG A 379 4.19 -18.49 23.93
N LYS A 380 3.86 -18.50 22.66
CA LYS A 380 4.74 -18.06 21.61
C LYS A 380 4.81 -16.57 21.81
N HIS A 381 6.05 -16.13 21.77
CA HIS A 381 6.45 -14.76 21.95
C HIS A 381 5.52 -13.85 21.14
N ASP A 382 5.23 -12.69 21.71
CA ASP A 382 4.59 -11.57 21.04
C ASP A 382 5.20 -11.31 19.65
N VAL A 383 4.62 -10.41 18.86
CA VAL A 383 5.24 -10.00 17.59
C VAL A 383 6.69 -9.57 17.85
N LEU A 384 7.61 -9.88 16.92
CA LEU A 384 9.02 -9.51 17.06
C LEU A 384 9.11 -7.99 17.15
N ARG A 385 9.93 -7.47 18.08
CA ARG A 385 10.10 -6.03 18.32
C ARG A 385 11.57 -5.65 18.39
N CYS A 386 11.87 -4.46 17.90
CA CYS A 386 13.19 -3.87 17.98
C CYS A 386 13.04 -2.37 18.23
N SER A 387 13.79 -1.84 19.20
CA SER A 387 14.04 -0.40 19.28
C SER A 387 15.11 -0.04 18.26
N TYR A 388 14.94 1.06 17.54
CA TYR A 388 16.02 1.61 16.73
C TYR A 388 17.08 2.23 17.65
N ASP A 389 18.27 1.63 17.72
CA ASP A 389 19.40 2.12 18.54
C ASP A 389 20.60 2.57 17.70
N GLU A 390 20.41 2.73 16.39
CA GLU A 390 21.40 3.02 15.33
C GLU A 390 22.57 2.02 15.21
N ASN A 391 22.78 1.14 16.19
CA ASN A 391 23.94 0.26 16.33
C ASN A 391 23.62 -1.20 16.00
N LEU A 392 22.35 -1.59 16.06
CA LEU A 392 21.91 -2.90 15.64
C LEU A 392 22.13 -3.09 14.13
N PRO A 393 22.53 -4.29 13.69
CA PRO A 393 22.58 -4.61 12.28
C PRO A 393 21.20 -4.39 11.66
N THR A 394 21.05 -3.33 10.89
CA THR A 394 19.84 -3.10 10.12
C THR A 394 19.75 -4.20 9.06
N THR A 395 18.58 -4.84 8.96
CA THR A 395 18.27 -5.60 7.75
C THR A 395 18.26 -4.58 6.64
N LYS A 396 19.32 -4.58 5.84
CA LYS A 396 19.44 -3.68 4.71
C LYS A 396 18.37 -4.11 3.73
N ASN A 397 17.24 -3.39 3.69
CA ASN A 397 16.34 -3.53 2.55
C ASN A 397 17.20 -3.17 1.32
N PRO A 398 17.48 -4.12 0.41
CA PRO A 398 18.24 -3.80 -0.78
C PRO A 398 17.57 -2.64 -1.52
N ALA A 399 16.24 -2.57 -1.51
CA ALA A 399 15.47 -1.52 -2.15
C ALA A 399 15.58 -0.13 -1.46
N ALA A 400 15.75 -0.06 -0.14
CA ALA A 400 15.75 1.21 0.59
C ALA A 400 17.16 1.80 0.84
N LEU A 401 18.22 1.10 0.43
CA LEU A 401 19.61 1.51 0.61
C LEU A 401 20.34 1.59 -0.74
N MET A 402 20.13 2.71 -1.42
CA MET A 402 21.15 3.74 -1.31
C MET A 402 20.52 4.97 -0.71
#